data_AF-A0A2M9U0G0-F1
#
_entry.id   AF-A0A2M9U0G0-F1
#
_cell.length_a   1.000
_cell.length_b   1.000
_cell.length_c   1.000
_cell.angle_alpha   90.00
_cell.angle_beta   90.00
_cell.angle_gamma   90.00
#
_symmetry.space_group_name_H-M   'P 1'
#
loop_
_entity.id
_entity.type
_entity.pdbx_description
1 polymer ?
#
loop_
_entity_poly.entity_id
_entity_poly.type
_entity_poly.pdbx_seq_one_letter_code
_entity_poly.pdbx_strand_id
1 'polypeptide(L)'
;MNIHSLPLLCSITLMTGVITLTTGHAAPNQPTVRQLVDASIAPVMETHHIPGMSVGIISGQQGYLFNYGVASRQTGAPVTASTLFELGSISKTFTATLASYAQVLGHLKLSDTVSHHLPQMKDTAFGAVSLMQLGTHTPGGFPLQVPDDIQNNDQLMSYLQQWKPPFETGTKRTYTNPAIGMLGMITAKAMGQAFIPLMQEQIYGGLGLAETFIDIPEKLMGNYAQGYDKQDTPVRVSKAVLWAQAYGAKSTGKDMLRFLQANMQMIDIDDRLQRAVKDTHTGYFQTAALTQDLIWEQYPYPVALESLLHGNSAEFALTPQPVKALVPPMAPRDDVWINKTGSTNGFGAYIAFVPARKLGIVILANKNYPNAVRVALAHRILTALDSQ
;
A
#
# COMPACT_ATOMS: atom_id res chain seq x y z
N MET A 1 -26.17 -89.36 54.97
CA MET A 1 -27.23 -88.65 54.23
C MET A 1 -26.58 -87.81 53.15
N ASN A 2 -26.66 -88.30 51.92
CA ASN A 2 -27.04 -87.57 50.71
C ASN A 2 -26.58 -86.10 50.50
N ILE A 3 -25.87 -85.89 49.39
CA ILE A 3 -26.22 -85.00 48.25
C ILE A 3 -25.09 -84.05 47.74
N HIS A 4 -24.68 -84.40 46.51
CA HIS A 4 -24.30 -83.62 45.32
C HIS A 4 -23.13 -82.64 45.26
N SER A 5 -22.24 -83.03 44.34
CA SER A 5 -21.27 -82.31 43.53
C SER A 5 -21.88 -81.28 42.56
N LEU A 6 -21.16 -80.18 42.31
CA LEU A 6 -21.21 -79.43 41.04
C LEU A 6 -19.83 -78.80 40.73
N PRO A 7 -19.32 -78.88 39.49
CA PRO A 7 -18.03 -78.30 39.11
C PRO A 7 -18.18 -76.86 38.60
N LEU A 8 -17.18 -76.02 38.90
CA LEU A 8 -17.06 -74.65 38.42
C LEU A 8 -16.57 -74.65 36.95
N LEU A 9 -17.41 -74.24 36.00
CA LEU A 9 -17.00 -73.99 34.62
C LEU A 9 -16.25 -72.65 34.53
N CYS A 10 -14.97 -72.70 34.11
CA CYS A 10 -14.23 -71.55 33.62
C CYS A 10 -14.67 -71.22 32.19
N SER A 11 -15.33 -70.07 32.00
CA SER A 11 -15.58 -69.50 30.67
C SER A 11 -14.37 -68.67 30.25
N ILE A 12 -13.58 -69.19 29.30
CA ILE A 12 -12.54 -68.42 28.60
C ILE A 12 -13.21 -67.69 27.44
N THR A 13 -13.37 -66.37 27.56
CA THR A 13 -13.82 -65.51 26.47
C THR A 13 -12.62 -65.15 25.59
N LEU A 14 -12.52 -65.75 24.40
CA LEU A 14 -11.51 -65.42 23.40
C LEU A 14 -11.90 -64.09 22.75
N MET A 15 -11.24 -63.00 23.13
CA MET A 15 -11.42 -61.68 22.52
C MET A 15 -10.48 -61.57 21.32
N THR A 16 -10.99 -61.82 20.10
CA THR A 16 -10.28 -61.60 18.84
C THR A 16 -10.14 -60.10 18.58
N GLY A 17 -9.02 -59.52 18.99
CA GLY A 17 -8.66 -58.14 18.65
C GLY A 17 -8.35 -58.01 17.16
N VAL A 18 -9.28 -57.43 16.41
CA VAL A 18 -9.03 -56.97 15.03
C VAL A 18 -8.16 -55.73 15.12
N ILE A 19 -6.88 -55.86 14.76
CA ILE A 19 -5.98 -54.71 14.56
C ILE A 19 -6.33 -54.11 13.20
N THR A 20 -7.21 -53.12 13.19
CA THR A 20 -7.38 -52.23 12.03
C THR A 20 -6.15 -51.34 11.93
N LEU A 21 -5.24 -51.66 11.00
CA LEU A 21 -4.20 -50.76 10.53
C LEU A 21 -4.87 -49.57 9.85
N THR A 22 -5.07 -48.48 10.58
CA THR A 22 -5.43 -47.20 9.98
C THR A 22 -4.20 -46.69 9.23
N THR A 23 -4.21 -46.84 7.91
CA THR A 23 -3.32 -46.09 7.03
C THR A 23 -3.68 -44.62 7.15
N GLY A 24 -2.96 -43.92 8.04
CA GLY A 24 -3.02 -42.46 8.12
C GLY A 24 -2.62 -41.91 6.76
N HIS A 25 -3.61 -41.54 5.96
CA HIS A 25 -3.39 -40.71 4.79
C HIS A 25 -2.91 -39.37 5.31
N ALA A 26 -1.59 -39.12 5.23
CA ALA A 26 -1.05 -37.79 5.42
C ALA A 26 -1.84 -36.88 4.46
N ALA A 27 -2.55 -35.90 5.02
CA ALA A 27 -3.17 -34.86 4.22
C ALA A 27 -2.09 -34.30 3.27
N PRO A 28 -2.40 -34.00 1.99
CA PRO A 28 -1.42 -33.42 1.08
C PRO A 28 -0.77 -32.23 1.79
N ASN A 29 0.55 -32.27 1.98
CA ASN A 29 1.30 -31.22 2.66
C ASN A 29 1.02 -29.90 1.95
N GLN A 30 0.22 -29.03 2.58
CA GLN A 30 0.00 -27.67 2.10
C GLN A 30 1.37 -26.99 1.96
N PRO A 31 1.66 -26.30 0.84
CA PRO A 31 2.93 -25.62 0.67
C PRO A 31 3.08 -24.57 1.77
N THR A 32 4.25 -24.51 2.39
CA THR A 32 4.59 -23.44 3.33
C THR A 32 4.47 -22.08 2.64
N VAL A 33 4.26 -21.01 3.41
CA VAL A 33 4.23 -19.63 2.88
C VAL A 33 5.47 -19.35 2.03
N ARG A 34 6.65 -19.80 2.47
CA ARG A 34 7.91 -19.68 1.71
C ARG A 34 7.83 -20.36 0.35
N GLN A 35 7.42 -21.62 0.29
CA GLN A 35 7.33 -22.37 -0.98
C GLN A 35 6.38 -21.72 -1.97
N LEU A 36 5.22 -21.23 -1.48
CA LEU A 36 4.26 -20.51 -2.31
C LEU A 36 4.85 -19.22 -2.89
N VAL A 37 5.52 -18.42 -2.05
CA VAL A 37 6.13 -17.15 -2.47
C VAL A 37 7.28 -17.41 -3.43
N ASP A 38 8.22 -18.31 -3.11
CA ASP A 38 9.37 -18.64 -3.95
C ASP A 38 8.93 -19.10 -5.35
N ALA A 39 7.93 -19.99 -5.43
CA ALA A 39 7.38 -20.47 -6.70
C ALA A 39 6.64 -19.40 -7.52
N SER A 40 6.14 -18.34 -6.86
CA SER A 40 5.44 -17.24 -7.52
C SER A 40 6.38 -16.13 -7.99
N ILE A 41 7.45 -15.85 -7.22
CA ILE A 41 8.37 -14.73 -7.45
C ILE A 41 9.44 -15.06 -8.48
N ALA A 42 10.03 -16.26 -8.44
CA ALA A 42 11.17 -16.59 -9.30
C ALA A 42 10.89 -16.40 -10.82
N PRO A 43 9.76 -16.89 -11.38
CA PRO A 43 9.46 -16.69 -12.80
C PRO A 43 9.24 -15.23 -13.19
N VAL A 44 8.68 -14.43 -12.27
CA VAL A 44 8.44 -12.99 -12.47
C VAL A 44 9.76 -12.23 -12.53
N MET A 45 10.69 -12.53 -11.61
CA MET A 45 12.01 -11.89 -11.61
C MET A 45 12.80 -12.23 -12.86
N GLU A 46 12.76 -13.48 -13.31
CA GLU A 46 13.41 -13.94 -14.53
C GLU A 46 12.83 -13.24 -15.77
N THR A 47 11.50 -13.33 -15.97
CA THR A 47 10.81 -12.78 -17.15
C THR A 47 11.02 -11.27 -17.29
N HIS A 48 10.97 -10.54 -16.18
CA HIS A 48 11.10 -9.07 -16.18
C HIS A 48 12.52 -8.58 -15.88
N HIS A 49 13.50 -9.49 -15.79
CA HIS A 49 14.90 -9.19 -15.52
C HIS A 49 15.05 -8.28 -14.29
N ILE A 50 14.31 -8.56 -13.23
CA ILE A 50 14.29 -7.77 -11.99
C ILE A 50 15.57 -8.09 -11.21
N PRO A 51 16.45 -7.10 -10.95
CA PRO A 51 17.72 -7.36 -10.27
C PRO A 51 17.56 -7.83 -8.83
N GLY A 52 16.66 -7.19 -8.07
CA GLY A 52 16.41 -7.51 -6.67
C GLY A 52 15.02 -7.11 -6.21
N MET A 53 14.50 -7.87 -5.25
CA MET A 53 13.15 -7.71 -4.73
C MET A 53 13.09 -8.04 -3.24
N SER A 54 12.30 -7.28 -2.48
CA SER A 54 11.87 -7.61 -1.13
C SER A 54 10.36 -7.85 -1.11
N VAL A 55 9.95 -8.99 -0.56
CA VAL A 55 8.55 -9.43 -0.47
C VAL A 55 8.17 -9.66 0.98
N GLY A 56 7.23 -8.86 1.48
CA GLY A 56 6.63 -9.05 2.79
C GLY A 56 5.27 -9.73 2.66
N ILE A 57 4.97 -10.70 3.53
CA ILE A 57 3.66 -11.35 3.64
C ILE A 57 3.14 -11.26 5.06
N ILE A 58 1.86 -10.97 5.21
CA ILE A 58 1.10 -11.14 6.45
C ILE A 58 0.09 -12.26 6.21
N SER A 59 0.10 -13.27 7.07
CA SER A 59 -0.89 -14.36 7.07
C SER A 59 -1.26 -14.66 8.52
N GLY A 60 -2.51 -14.35 8.87
CA GLY A 60 -3.00 -14.45 10.25
C GLY A 60 -2.30 -13.43 11.17
N GLN A 61 -1.61 -13.91 12.21
CA GLN A 61 -0.81 -13.05 13.10
C GLN A 61 0.66 -12.93 12.69
N GLN A 62 1.09 -13.71 11.68
CA GLN A 62 2.50 -13.83 11.35
C GLN A 62 2.89 -12.93 10.17
N GLY A 63 4.01 -12.23 10.34
CA GLY A 63 4.72 -11.55 9.26
C GLY A 63 5.90 -12.38 8.75
N TYR A 64 6.11 -12.39 7.44
CA TYR A 64 7.22 -13.05 6.77
C TYR A 64 7.90 -12.08 5.81
N LEU A 65 9.24 -12.11 5.75
CA LEU A 65 10.02 -11.28 4.83
C LEU A 65 10.95 -12.16 4.01
N PHE A 66 10.88 -12.01 2.70
CA PHE A 66 11.66 -12.74 1.71
C PHE A 66 12.43 -11.75 0.84
N ASN A 67 13.73 -11.99 0.65
CA ASN A 67 14.59 -11.11 -0.13
C ASN A 67 15.26 -11.90 -1.24
N TYR A 68 15.31 -11.33 -2.43
CA TYR A 68 15.76 -11.98 -3.65
C TYR A 68 16.72 -11.09 -4.43
N GLY A 69 17.73 -11.69 -5.04
CA GLY A 69 18.65 -11.01 -5.95
C GLY A 69 19.51 -9.94 -5.28
N VAL A 70 19.83 -8.88 -6.03
CA VAL A 70 20.82 -7.86 -5.65
C VAL A 70 20.21 -6.46 -5.57
N ALA A 71 20.62 -5.71 -4.56
CA ALA A 71 20.30 -4.29 -4.41
C ALA A 71 21.04 -3.42 -5.44
N SER A 72 22.20 -3.88 -5.94
CA SER A 72 22.96 -3.23 -7.01
C SER A 72 23.74 -4.27 -7.81
N ARG A 73 23.54 -4.30 -9.13
CA ARG A 73 24.31 -5.14 -10.07
C ARG A 73 25.80 -4.77 -10.08
N GLN A 74 26.15 -3.50 -9.84
CA GLN A 74 27.55 -3.05 -9.87
C GLN A 74 28.34 -3.57 -8.67
N THR A 75 27.74 -3.56 -7.48
CA THR A 75 28.41 -3.97 -6.24
C THR A 75 28.20 -5.44 -5.91
N GLY A 76 27.19 -6.08 -6.50
CA GLY A 76 26.76 -7.43 -6.15
C GLY A 76 26.10 -7.53 -4.77
N ALA A 77 25.84 -6.41 -4.09
CA ALA A 77 25.26 -6.42 -2.76
C ALA A 77 23.87 -7.08 -2.77
N PRO A 78 23.59 -8.06 -1.90
CA PRO A 78 22.30 -8.74 -1.87
C PRO A 78 21.19 -7.81 -1.39
N VAL A 79 19.94 -8.10 -1.78
CA VAL A 79 18.79 -7.51 -1.09
C VAL A 79 18.71 -8.08 0.32
N THR A 80 18.50 -7.22 1.30
CA THR A 80 18.38 -7.58 2.73
C THR A 80 17.15 -6.92 3.34
N ALA A 81 16.88 -7.24 4.61
CA ALA A 81 15.80 -6.61 5.37
C ALA A 81 16.00 -5.09 5.58
N SER A 82 17.21 -4.57 5.40
CA SER A 82 17.54 -3.15 5.51
C SER A 82 17.64 -2.44 4.16
N THR A 83 17.45 -3.15 3.03
CA THR A 83 17.53 -2.52 1.71
C THR A 83 16.38 -1.53 1.52
N LEU A 84 16.73 -0.27 1.23
CA LEU A 84 15.79 0.82 0.96
C LEU A 84 15.43 0.84 -0.52
N PHE A 85 14.14 0.78 -0.83
CA PHE A 85 13.58 0.91 -2.17
C PHE A 85 12.77 2.18 -2.29
N GLU A 86 12.74 2.80 -3.48
CA GLU A 86 11.80 3.88 -3.76
C GLU A 86 10.38 3.34 -3.83
N LEU A 87 9.48 3.95 -3.06
CA LEU A 87 8.09 3.53 -2.98
C LEU A 87 7.22 4.12 -4.10
N GLY A 88 7.71 5.16 -4.76
CA GLY A 88 6.95 5.93 -5.73
C GLY A 88 5.61 6.36 -5.14
N SER A 89 4.52 6.12 -5.88
CA SER A 89 3.18 6.58 -5.48
C SER A 89 2.57 5.94 -4.22
N ILE A 90 3.20 4.93 -3.62
CA ILE A 90 2.82 4.51 -2.26
C ILE A 90 3.08 5.64 -1.26
N SER A 91 4.03 6.54 -1.53
CA SER A 91 4.29 7.74 -0.70
C SER A 91 3.04 8.57 -0.39
N LYS A 92 2.06 8.57 -1.31
CA LYS A 92 0.80 9.30 -1.16
C LYS A 92 -0.04 8.81 0.01
N THR A 93 0.05 7.52 0.37
CA THR A 93 -0.71 6.98 1.51
C THR A 93 -0.20 7.59 2.81
N PHE A 94 1.11 7.83 2.93
CA PHE A 94 1.68 8.54 4.07
C PHE A 94 1.28 10.02 4.11
N THR A 95 1.23 10.70 2.96
CA THR A 95 0.71 12.07 2.85
C THR A 95 -0.77 12.15 3.26
N ALA A 96 -1.58 11.16 2.85
CA ALA A 96 -2.97 11.02 3.26
C ALA A 96 -3.09 10.80 4.78
N THR A 97 -2.24 9.95 5.36
CA THR A 97 -2.19 9.74 6.82
C THR A 97 -1.83 11.04 7.55
N LEU A 98 -0.87 11.83 7.04
CA LEU A 98 -0.54 13.13 7.62
C LEU A 98 -1.72 14.11 7.59
N ALA A 99 -2.42 14.21 6.45
CA ALA A 99 -3.60 15.07 6.33
C ALA A 99 -4.73 14.64 7.27
N SER A 100 -4.97 13.33 7.37
CA SER A 100 -5.93 12.75 8.31
C SER A 100 -5.52 13.02 9.76
N TYR A 101 -4.24 12.88 10.09
CA TYR A 101 -3.72 13.15 11.43
C TYR A 101 -3.85 14.63 11.81
N ALA A 102 -3.52 15.53 10.89
CA ALA A 102 -3.76 16.96 11.06
C ALA A 102 -5.23 17.28 11.32
N GLN A 103 -6.17 16.57 10.66
CA GLN A 103 -7.59 16.69 10.93
C GLN A 103 -7.97 16.17 12.33
N VAL A 104 -7.47 15.00 12.74
CA VAL A 104 -7.71 14.44 14.08
C VAL A 104 -7.21 15.39 15.18
N LEU A 105 -6.10 16.09 14.93
CA LEU A 105 -5.54 17.10 15.83
C LEU A 105 -6.24 18.46 15.75
N GLY A 106 -7.14 18.68 14.79
CA GLY A 106 -7.88 19.93 14.62
C GLY A 106 -7.14 21.04 13.89
N HIS A 107 -6.04 20.74 13.19
CA HIS A 107 -5.28 21.73 12.39
C HIS A 107 -5.94 22.08 11.06
N LEU A 108 -6.75 21.18 10.50
CA LEU A 108 -7.51 21.38 9.27
C LEU A 108 -8.77 20.51 9.27
N LYS A 109 -9.67 20.74 8.31
CA LYS A 109 -10.70 19.76 7.92
C LYS A 109 -10.51 19.39 6.47
N LEU A 110 -10.71 18.13 6.12
CA LEU A 110 -10.67 17.68 4.73
C LEU A 110 -11.78 18.34 3.88
N SER A 111 -12.85 18.82 4.52
CA SER A 111 -13.90 19.62 3.87
C SER A 111 -13.50 21.08 3.61
N ASP A 112 -12.40 21.58 4.19
CA ASP A 112 -11.95 22.94 3.95
C ASP A 112 -11.58 23.12 2.47
N THR A 113 -11.79 24.32 1.97
CA THR A 113 -11.29 24.70 0.64
C THR A 113 -9.81 24.99 0.69
N VAL A 114 -9.13 24.89 -0.45
CA VAL A 114 -7.73 25.29 -0.61
C VAL A 114 -7.54 26.76 -0.18
N SER A 115 -8.45 27.65 -0.58
CA SER A 115 -8.37 29.08 -0.25
C SER A 115 -8.47 29.38 1.25
N HIS A 116 -9.07 28.49 2.04
CA HIS A 116 -9.07 28.62 3.51
C HIS A 116 -7.64 28.59 4.07
N HIS A 117 -6.80 27.71 3.52
CA HIS A 117 -5.42 27.51 3.96
C HIS A 117 -4.39 28.31 3.15
N LEU A 118 -4.76 28.72 1.93
CA LEU A 118 -3.96 29.53 1.01
C LEU A 118 -4.78 30.75 0.55
N PRO A 119 -4.83 31.83 1.36
CA PRO A 119 -5.65 33.01 1.06
C PRO A 119 -5.35 33.66 -0.30
N GLN A 120 -4.13 33.52 -0.82
CA GLN A 120 -3.75 33.99 -2.16
C GLN A 120 -4.43 33.24 -3.32
N MET A 121 -5.17 32.16 -3.03
CA MET A 121 -5.98 31.41 -3.98
C MET A 121 -7.46 31.80 -3.92
N LYS A 122 -7.84 32.78 -3.10
CA LYS A 122 -9.22 33.27 -3.03
C LYS A 122 -9.71 33.67 -4.43
N ASP A 123 -10.97 33.34 -4.71
CA ASP A 123 -11.65 33.64 -5.99
C ASP A 123 -11.02 32.97 -7.22
N THR A 124 -10.13 31.99 -7.04
CA THR A 124 -9.61 31.13 -8.12
C THR A 124 -10.33 29.78 -8.15
N ALA A 125 -10.34 29.11 -9.30
CA ALA A 125 -10.94 27.79 -9.42
C ALA A 125 -10.24 26.74 -8.54
N PHE A 126 -8.90 26.82 -8.43
CA PHE A 126 -8.15 25.96 -7.52
C PHE A 126 -8.46 26.25 -6.05
N GLY A 127 -8.65 27.52 -5.69
CA GLY A 127 -9.03 27.94 -4.34
C GLY A 127 -10.35 27.38 -3.84
N ALA A 128 -11.28 27.03 -4.74
CA ALA A 128 -12.58 26.43 -4.42
C ALA A 128 -12.53 24.90 -4.20
N VAL A 129 -11.45 24.24 -4.62
CA VAL A 129 -11.27 22.78 -4.42
C VAL A 129 -11.16 22.46 -2.94
N SER A 130 -11.84 21.41 -2.48
CA SER A 130 -11.69 20.91 -1.10
C SER A 130 -10.43 20.07 -0.93
N LEU A 131 -9.88 20.02 0.29
CA LEU A 131 -8.71 19.19 0.60
C LEU A 131 -8.99 17.68 0.38
N MET A 132 -10.22 17.23 0.62
CA MET A 132 -10.68 15.88 0.30
C MET A 132 -10.53 15.59 -1.20
N GLN A 133 -11.00 16.50 -2.06
CA GLN A 133 -10.90 16.33 -3.52
C GLN A 133 -9.44 16.25 -4.01
N LEU A 134 -8.51 16.92 -3.33
CA LEU A 134 -7.07 16.77 -3.60
C LEU A 134 -6.58 15.34 -3.29
N GLY A 135 -7.02 14.78 -2.16
CA GLY A 135 -6.66 13.44 -1.70
C GLY A 135 -7.42 12.30 -2.40
N THR A 136 -8.50 12.59 -3.11
CA THR A 136 -9.29 11.59 -3.87
C THR A 136 -9.11 11.71 -5.38
N HIS A 137 -8.16 12.53 -5.85
CA HIS A 137 -7.91 12.78 -7.27
C HIS A 137 -9.13 13.32 -8.04
N THR A 138 -10.02 14.07 -7.38
CA THR A 138 -11.20 14.69 -8.01
C THR A 138 -11.19 16.23 -8.01
N PRO A 139 -10.04 16.92 -8.21
CA PRO A 139 -9.98 18.38 -8.14
C PRO A 139 -10.59 19.07 -9.37
N GLY A 140 -10.95 18.34 -10.42
CA GLY A 140 -11.49 18.91 -11.67
C GLY A 140 -10.60 18.76 -12.90
N GLY A 141 -9.57 17.90 -12.86
CA GLY A 141 -8.77 17.52 -14.03
C GLY A 141 -7.37 18.13 -14.11
N PHE A 142 -6.52 17.86 -13.12
CA PHE A 142 -5.09 18.21 -13.22
C PHE A 142 -4.34 17.28 -14.19
N PRO A 143 -3.20 17.74 -14.74
CA PRO A 143 -2.25 16.83 -15.37
C PRO A 143 -1.70 15.82 -14.35
N LEU A 144 -1.13 14.73 -14.87
CA LEU A 144 -0.51 13.69 -14.04
C LEU A 144 0.66 14.24 -13.21
N GLN A 145 1.48 15.10 -13.81
CA GLN A 145 2.67 15.71 -13.22
C GLN A 145 2.54 17.22 -13.20
N VAL A 146 3.31 17.87 -12.33
CA VAL A 146 3.58 19.31 -12.46
C VAL A 146 4.26 19.53 -13.83
N PRO A 147 3.81 20.48 -14.66
CA PRO A 147 4.48 20.85 -15.91
C PRO A 147 5.99 21.09 -15.73
N ASP A 148 6.79 20.62 -16.69
CA ASP A 148 8.25 20.64 -16.60
C ASP A 148 8.87 22.04 -16.57
N ASP A 149 8.14 23.08 -17.01
CA ASP A 149 8.58 24.48 -16.93
C ASP A 149 8.42 25.09 -15.52
N ILE A 150 7.69 24.42 -14.62
CA ILE A 150 7.48 24.82 -13.24
C ILE A 150 8.55 24.17 -12.35
N GLN A 151 9.50 24.98 -11.90
CA GLN A 151 10.71 24.56 -11.20
C GLN A 151 10.72 24.93 -9.71
N ASN A 152 9.78 25.77 -9.26
CA ASN A 152 9.69 26.19 -7.86
C ASN A 152 8.24 26.47 -7.41
N ASN A 153 8.08 26.72 -6.12
CA ASN A 153 6.77 26.95 -5.51
C ASN A 153 6.08 28.23 -6.00
N ASP A 154 6.82 29.30 -6.31
CA ASP A 154 6.22 30.56 -6.76
C ASP A 154 5.63 30.42 -8.17
N GLN A 155 6.33 29.71 -9.05
CA GLN A 155 5.83 29.32 -10.37
C GLN A 155 4.61 28.40 -10.25
N LEU A 156 4.65 27.44 -9.32
CA LEU A 156 3.52 26.54 -9.06
C LEU A 156 2.28 27.34 -8.58
N MET A 157 2.44 28.28 -7.65
CA MET A 157 1.33 29.12 -7.19
C MET A 157 0.77 29.96 -8.35
N SER A 158 1.65 30.55 -9.17
CA SER A 158 1.25 31.35 -10.33
C SER A 158 0.47 30.52 -11.36
N TYR A 159 0.90 29.29 -11.61
CA TYR A 159 0.20 28.32 -12.46
C TYR A 159 -1.18 27.97 -11.90
N LEU A 160 -1.27 27.67 -10.60
CA LEU A 160 -2.51 27.27 -9.94
C LEU A 160 -3.53 28.41 -9.85
N GLN A 161 -3.09 29.67 -9.73
CA GLN A 161 -3.96 30.84 -9.78
C GLN A 161 -4.67 31.00 -11.12
N GLN A 162 -4.01 30.59 -12.21
CA GLN A 162 -4.52 30.71 -13.58
C GLN A 162 -5.22 29.43 -14.07
N TRP A 163 -5.07 28.32 -13.32
CA TRP A 163 -5.60 27.02 -13.71
C TRP A 163 -7.13 27.06 -13.80
N LYS A 164 -7.65 26.53 -14.91
CA LYS A 164 -9.09 26.35 -15.13
C LYS A 164 -9.39 24.85 -15.24
N PRO A 165 -10.29 24.31 -14.41
CA PRO A 165 -10.61 22.90 -14.45
C PRO A 165 -11.35 22.54 -15.75
N PRO A 166 -10.93 21.50 -16.48
CA PRO A 166 -11.72 20.97 -17.61
C PRO A 166 -13.00 20.24 -17.18
N PHE A 167 -13.12 19.86 -15.91
CA PHE A 167 -14.29 19.18 -15.35
C PHE A 167 -14.73 19.84 -14.06
N GLU A 168 -16.03 19.80 -13.76
CA GLU A 168 -16.51 20.20 -12.44
C GLU A 168 -15.84 19.36 -11.33
N THR A 169 -15.43 20.01 -10.25
CA THR A 169 -14.76 19.34 -9.12
C THR A 169 -15.65 18.23 -8.55
N GLY A 170 -15.09 17.07 -8.21
CA GLY A 170 -15.88 15.95 -7.69
C GLY A 170 -16.64 15.12 -8.74
N THR A 171 -16.59 15.46 -10.04
CA THR A 171 -17.32 14.70 -11.09
C THR A 171 -16.47 13.68 -11.83
N LYS A 172 -15.16 13.91 -11.91
CA LYS A 172 -14.20 12.97 -12.51
C LYS A 172 -12.97 12.78 -11.63
N ARG A 173 -12.53 11.54 -11.52
CA ARG A 173 -11.23 11.14 -10.99
C ARG A 173 -10.19 11.26 -12.10
N THR A 174 -9.14 12.01 -11.84
CA THR A 174 -7.96 12.14 -12.69
C THR A 174 -6.73 11.94 -11.83
N TYR A 175 -6.09 10.77 -11.92
CA TYR A 175 -4.94 10.44 -11.08
C TYR A 175 -3.82 11.47 -11.30
N THR A 176 -3.36 12.08 -10.21
CA THR A 176 -2.54 13.30 -10.31
C THR A 176 -1.60 13.46 -9.12
N ASN A 177 -0.33 13.76 -9.41
CA ASN A 177 0.67 14.10 -8.40
C ASN A 177 0.51 15.51 -7.83
N PRO A 178 0.25 16.58 -8.62
CA PRO A 178 0.11 17.92 -8.05
C PRO A 178 -1.03 18.04 -7.03
N ALA A 179 -2.17 17.35 -7.19
CA ALA A 179 -3.25 17.49 -6.22
C ALA A 179 -2.86 16.98 -4.82
N ILE A 180 -2.41 15.73 -4.71
CA ILE A 180 -1.94 15.16 -3.43
C ILE A 180 -0.67 15.86 -2.93
N GLY A 181 0.17 16.36 -3.83
CA GLY A 181 1.32 17.19 -3.47
C GLY A 181 0.89 18.48 -2.77
N MET A 182 -0.13 19.15 -3.31
CA MET A 182 -0.73 20.32 -2.68
C MET A 182 -1.42 20.01 -1.37
N LEU A 183 -2.10 18.86 -1.24
CA LEU A 183 -2.64 18.41 0.06
C LEU A 183 -1.53 18.30 1.11
N GLY A 184 -0.40 17.68 0.79
CA GLY A 184 0.74 17.56 1.70
C GLY A 184 1.35 18.92 2.06
N MET A 185 1.50 19.82 1.09
CA MET A 185 2.00 21.19 1.33
C MET A 185 1.07 21.99 2.25
N ILE A 186 -0.24 21.96 1.99
CA ILE A 186 -1.25 22.64 2.80
C ILE A 186 -1.29 22.06 4.21
N THR A 187 -1.24 20.74 4.33
CA THR A 187 -1.22 20.05 5.63
C THR A 187 -0.03 20.49 6.46
N ALA A 188 1.17 20.51 5.88
CA ALA A 188 2.37 20.96 6.57
C ALA A 188 2.27 22.42 7.03
N LYS A 189 1.72 23.29 6.17
CA LYS A 189 1.44 24.70 6.51
C LYS A 189 0.45 24.82 7.68
N ALA A 190 -0.64 24.05 7.68
CA ALA A 190 -1.65 24.07 8.74
C ALA A 190 -1.10 23.58 10.09
N MET A 191 -0.13 22.67 10.06
CA MET A 191 0.60 22.19 11.25
C MET A 191 1.79 23.09 11.65
N GLY A 192 2.09 24.13 10.87
CA GLY A 192 3.15 25.10 11.18
C GLY A 192 4.58 24.56 11.06
N GLN A 193 4.80 23.49 10.29
CA GLN A 193 6.11 22.84 10.16
C GLN A 193 6.42 22.45 8.71
N ALA A 194 7.67 22.15 8.41
CA ALA A 194 8.07 21.65 7.10
C ALA A 194 7.61 20.19 6.88
N PHE A 195 7.25 19.86 5.64
CA PHE A 195 6.69 18.54 5.31
C PHE A 195 7.62 17.37 5.66
N ILE A 196 8.91 17.45 5.31
CA ILE A 196 9.86 16.33 5.51
C ILE A 196 10.07 16.01 7.01
N PRO A 197 10.37 17.00 7.88
CA PRO A 197 10.40 16.77 9.33
C PRO A 197 9.09 16.22 9.89
N LEU A 198 7.94 16.78 9.50
CA LEU A 198 6.62 16.28 9.94
C LEU A 198 6.42 14.80 9.59
N MET A 199 6.76 14.42 8.36
CA MET A 199 6.69 13.03 7.93
C MET A 199 7.60 12.13 8.78
N GLN A 200 8.83 12.57 9.04
CA GLN A 200 9.79 11.79 9.81
C GLN A 200 9.36 11.60 11.27
N GLU A 201 8.91 12.67 11.92
CA GLU A 201 8.60 12.68 13.35
C GLU A 201 7.22 12.11 13.64
N GLN A 202 6.18 12.64 12.99
CA GLN A 202 4.79 12.35 13.33
C GLN A 202 4.32 11.04 12.71
N ILE A 203 4.69 10.78 11.46
CA ILE A 203 4.16 9.63 10.70
C ILE A 203 5.10 8.45 10.78
N TYR A 204 6.34 8.56 10.29
CA TYR A 204 7.28 7.44 10.32
C TYR A 204 7.64 7.08 11.77
N GLY A 205 7.99 8.07 12.59
CA GLY A 205 8.26 7.88 14.02
C GLY A 205 7.05 7.30 14.77
N GLY A 206 5.87 7.90 14.62
CA GLY A 206 4.64 7.46 15.30
C GLY A 206 4.18 6.06 14.90
N LEU A 207 4.42 5.64 13.66
CA LEU A 207 4.16 4.28 13.18
C LEU A 207 5.29 3.30 13.53
N GLY A 208 6.43 3.77 14.06
CA GLY A 208 7.61 2.96 14.34
C GLY A 208 8.35 2.48 13.08
N LEU A 209 8.31 3.25 12.00
CA LEU A 209 8.97 2.98 10.73
C LEU A 209 10.39 3.58 10.73
N ALA A 210 11.32 2.87 11.39
CA ALA A 210 12.67 3.36 11.67
C ALA A 210 13.58 3.49 10.44
N GLU A 211 13.27 2.78 9.35
CA GLU A 211 14.00 2.77 8.09
C GLU A 211 13.10 3.24 6.93
N THR A 212 12.34 4.31 7.17
CA THR A 212 11.51 5.00 6.17
C THR A 212 11.86 6.48 6.13
N PHE A 213 12.18 6.99 4.93
CA PHE A 213 12.73 8.32 4.74
C PHE A 213 12.24 8.97 3.44
N ILE A 214 12.15 10.30 3.41
CA ILE A 214 12.11 11.06 2.15
C ILE A 214 13.55 11.33 1.69
N ASP A 215 14.36 11.91 2.58
CA ASP A 215 15.79 12.10 2.41
C ASP A 215 16.53 11.06 3.26
N ILE A 216 17.26 10.16 2.62
CA ILE A 216 17.99 9.09 3.30
C ILE A 216 19.19 9.70 4.03
N PRO A 217 19.37 9.43 5.34
CA PRO A 217 20.56 9.85 6.07
C PRO A 217 21.84 9.30 5.42
N GLU A 218 22.91 10.11 5.37
CA GLU A 218 24.17 9.75 4.71
C GLU A 218 24.70 8.38 5.14
N LYS A 219 24.67 8.09 6.45
CA LYS A 219 25.10 6.80 7.02
C LYS A 219 24.31 5.57 6.52
N LEU A 220 23.11 5.76 5.97
CA LEU A 220 22.24 4.70 5.44
C LEU A 220 22.26 4.64 3.91
N MET A 221 23.04 5.49 3.23
CA MET A 221 23.11 5.49 1.76
C MET A 221 23.63 4.16 1.19
N GLY A 222 24.44 3.41 1.94
CA GLY A 222 24.87 2.06 1.57
C GLY A 222 23.71 1.05 1.46
N ASN A 223 22.58 1.32 2.12
CA ASN A 223 21.38 0.49 2.06
C ASN A 223 20.44 0.87 0.91
N TYR A 224 20.68 2.01 0.24
CA TYR A 224 19.83 2.48 -0.85
C TYR A 224 20.08 1.68 -2.12
N ALA A 225 19.11 0.83 -2.48
CA ALA A 225 19.16 0.08 -3.73
C ALA A 225 19.40 1.00 -4.93
N GLN A 226 20.08 0.46 -5.95
CA GLN A 226 20.18 1.08 -7.25
C GLN A 226 18.96 0.68 -8.07
N GLY A 227 18.16 1.65 -8.52
CA GLY A 227 17.07 1.40 -9.46
C GLY A 227 17.59 1.24 -10.88
N TYR A 228 16.86 0.47 -11.69
CA TYR A 228 17.18 0.22 -13.10
C TYR A 228 15.96 0.53 -13.97
N ASP A 229 16.14 1.37 -14.99
CA ASP A 229 15.08 1.69 -15.93
C ASP A 229 14.80 0.55 -16.94
N LYS A 230 13.96 0.82 -17.94
CA LYS A 230 13.60 -0.18 -18.96
C LYS A 230 14.78 -0.62 -19.83
N GLN A 231 15.81 0.22 -19.92
CA GLN A 231 17.05 -0.02 -20.66
C GLN A 231 18.15 -0.60 -19.76
N ASP A 232 17.80 -1.01 -18.53
CA ASP A 232 18.74 -1.48 -17.51
C ASP A 232 19.81 -0.42 -17.11
N THR A 233 19.50 0.87 -17.31
CA THR A 233 20.38 1.97 -16.89
C THR A 233 20.11 2.32 -15.42
N PRO A 234 21.16 2.51 -14.61
CA PRO A 234 21.04 2.97 -13.23
C PRO A 234 20.30 4.32 -13.14
N VAL A 235 19.20 4.39 -12.38
CA VAL A 235 18.44 5.62 -12.15
C VAL A 235 17.89 5.68 -10.73
N ARG A 236 17.79 6.89 -10.18
CA ARG A 236 17.11 7.20 -8.91
C ARG A 236 16.16 8.37 -9.13
N VAL A 237 15.18 8.51 -8.25
CA VAL A 237 14.16 9.57 -8.33
C VAL A 237 14.76 10.97 -8.32
N SER A 238 14.23 11.86 -9.17
CA SER A 238 14.57 13.28 -9.18
C SER A 238 13.74 14.06 -8.17
N LYS A 239 14.29 15.18 -7.67
CA LYS A 239 13.66 16.04 -6.66
C LYS A 239 12.84 17.18 -7.29
N ALA A 240 11.91 16.87 -8.19
CA ALA A 240 11.05 17.87 -8.86
C ALA A 240 10.03 18.51 -7.90
N VAL A 241 9.35 19.58 -8.31
CA VAL A 241 8.32 20.25 -7.46
C VAL A 241 7.28 19.23 -6.96
N LEU A 242 6.97 19.27 -5.65
CA LEU A 242 6.06 18.36 -4.93
C LEU A 242 6.48 16.88 -4.89
N TRP A 243 7.72 16.53 -5.26
CA TRP A 243 8.20 15.14 -5.27
C TRP A 243 8.05 14.44 -3.91
N ALA A 244 8.40 15.14 -2.82
CA ALA A 244 8.42 14.60 -1.46
C ALA A 244 7.04 14.09 -1.03
N GLN A 245 6.00 14.86 -1.34
CA GLN A 245 4.60 14.59 -0.99
C GLN A 245 3.98 13.51 -1.89
N ALA A 246 4.39 13.43 -3.15
CA ALA A 246 3.72 12.59 -4.15
C ALA A 246 4.39 11.23 -4.36
N TYR A 247 5.73 11.15 -4.32
CA TYR A 247 6.45 9.93 -4.69
C TYR A 247 7.86 9.80 -4.07
N GLY A 248 8.15 10.58 -3.02
CA GLY A 248 9.50 10.74 -2.50
C GLY A 248 9.97 9.74 -1.45
N ALA A 249 9.07 8.92 -0.87
CA ALA A 249 9.41 8.02 0.21
C ALA A 249 10.24 6.82 -0.26
N LYS A 250 11.22 6.43 0.56
CA LYS A 250 11.99 5.20 0.46
C LYS A 250 11.80 4.42 1.75
N SER A 251 11.64 3.11 1.65
CA SER A 251 11.42 2.24 2.81
C SER A 251 12.01 0.86 2.57
N THR A 252 12.11 0.09 3.65
CA THR A 252 12.41 -1.34 3.63
C THR A 252 11.12 -2.17 3.54
N GLY A 253 11.25 -3.45 3.15
CA GLY A 253 10.12 -4.39 3.19
C GLY A 253 9.61 -4.64 4.61
N LYS A 254 10.51 -4.60 5.61
CA LYS A 254 10.18 -4.74 7.04
C LYS A 254 9.29 -3.60 7.54
N ASP A 255 9.64 -2.36 7.24
CA ASP A 255 8.85 -1.21 7.64
C ASP A 255 7.50 -1.18 6.92
N MET A 256 7.47 -1.53 5.63
CA MET A 256 6.21 -1.60 4.90
C MET A 256 5.29 -2.72 5.42
N LEU A 257 5.83 -3.84 5.93
CA LEU A 257 5.04 -4.84 6.65
C LEU A 257 4.42 -4.26 7.92
N ARG A 258 5.22 -3.53 8.71
CA ARG A 258 4.73 -2.85 9.91
C ARG A 258 3.65 -1.82 9.58
N PHE A 259 3.81 -1.09 8.46
CA PHE A 259 2.80 -0.17 7.97
C PHE A 259 1.48 -0.87 7.63
N LEU A 260 1.53 -2.03 6.96
CA LEU A 260 0.32 -2.82 6.70
C LEU A 260 -0.31 -3.35 8.00
N GLN A 261 0.49 -3.76 8.98
CA GLN A 261 -0.01 -4.16 10.30
C GLN A 261 -0.74 -3.00 11.00
N ALA A 262 -0.22 -1.77 10.94
CA ALA A 262 -0.91 -0.58 11.48
C ALA A 262 -2.23 -0.30 10.77
N ASN A 263 -2.27 -0.44 9.43
CA ASN A 263 -3.49 -0.26 8.64
C ASN A 263 -4.56 -1.32 8.97
N MET A 264 -4.14 -2.52 9.39
CA MET A 264 -5.05 -3.58 9.85
C MET A 264 -5.25 -3.61 11.37
N GLN A 265 -4.78 -2.60 12.10
CA GLN A 265 -4.86 -2.52 13.57
C GLN A 265 -4.28 -3.75 14.29
N MET A 266 -3.21 -4.32 13.75
CA MET A 266 -2.53 -5.51 14.29
C MET A 266 -1.40 -5.18 15.27
N ILE A 267 -1.09 -3.89 15.44
CA ILE A 267 -0.05 -3.40 16.34
C ILE A 267 -0.57 -2.18 17.09
N ASP A 268 -0.07 -1.97 18.29
CA ASP A 268 -0.40 -0.79 19.09
C ASP A 268 0.44 0.41 18.63
N ILE A 269 -0.26 1.52 18.38
CA ILE A 269 0.29 2.85 18.09
C ILE A 269 -0.58 3.88 18.83
N ASP A 270 -0.17 5.15 18.85
CA ASP A 270 -0.96 6.24 19.45
C ASP A 270 -2.41 6.26 18.91
N ASP A 271 -3.40 6.41 19.80
CA ASP A 271 -4.83 6.34 19.45
C ASP A 271 -5.25 7.35 18.39
N ARG A 272 -4.68 8.56 18.41
CA ARG A 272 -5.01 9.60 17.43
C ARG A 272 -4.41 9.26 16.08
N LEU A 273 -3.20 8.71 16.06
CA LEU A 273 -2.58 8.21 14.84
C LEU A 273 -3.31 6.98 14.29
N GLN A 274 -3.74 6.05 15.15
CA GLN A 274 -4.52 4.88 14.76
C GLN A 274 -5.86 5.29 14.14
N ARG A 275 -6.52 6.30 14.71
CA ARG A 275 -7.72 6.92 14.11
C ARG A 275 -7.40 7.54 12.76
N ALA A 276 -6.31 8.30 12.65
CA ALA A 276 -5.92 8.94 11.39
C ALA A 276 -5.67 7.91 10.29
N VAL A 277 -4.96 6.81 10.59
CA VAL A 277 -4.74 5.68 9.67
C VAL A 277 -6.07 5.08 9.22
N LYS A 278 -6.97 4.76 10.16
CA LYS A 278 -8.29 4.20 9.86
C LYS A 278 -9.14 5.14 9.00
N ASP A 279 -9.13 6.44 9.30
CA ASP A 279 -9.88 7.45 8.56
C ASP A 279 -9.40 7.57 7.09
N THR A 280 -8.17 7.14 6.76
CA THR A 280 -7.70 7.08 5.36
C THR A 280 -8.43 6.05 4.50
N HIS A 281 -9.12 5.07 5.11
CA HIS A 281 -9.93 4.05 4.42
C HIS A 281 -11.41 4.44 4.29
N THR A 282 -11.74 5.71 4.55
CA THR A 282 -13.09 6.23 4.29
C THR A 282 -13.31 6.35 2.79
N GLY A 283 -14.34 5.70 2.26
CA GLY A 283 -14.70 5.75 0.84
C GLY A 283 -15.49 7.00 0.48
N TYR A 284 -14.95 7.82 -0.44
CA TYR A 284 -15.56 9.09 -0.84
C TYR A 284 -16.27 9.01 -2.19
N PHE A 285 -15.72 8.23 -3.13
CA PHE A 285 -16.23 8.15 -4.49
C PHE A 285 -16.26 6.72 -5.02
N GLN A 286 -17.30 6.40 -5.77
CA GLN A 286 -17.39 5.16 -6.54
C GLN A 286 -17.05 5.43 -8.01
N THR A 287 -16.12 4.65 -8.57
CA THR A 287 -15.84 4.59 -10.01
C THR A 287 -16.45 3.32 -10.61
N ALA A 288 -16.25 3.08 -11.91
CA ALA A 288 -16.62 1.81 -12.54
C ALA A 288 -15.79 0.60 -12.04
N ALA A 289 -14.59 0.82 -11.50
CA ALA A 289 -13.67 -0.27 -11.13
C ALA A 289 -13.46 -0.43 -9.61
N LEU A 290 -13.42 0.69 -8.88
CA LEU A 290 -13.02 0.76 -7.47
C LEU A 290 -13.79 1.82 -6.68
N THR A 291 -13.79 1.66 -5.35
CA THR A 291 -14.11 2.75 -4.42
C THR A 291 -12.82 3.50 -4.09
N GLN A 292 -12.85 4.82 -4.23
CA GLN A 292 -11.73 5.71 -3.93
C GLN A 292 -11.86 6.24 -2.51
N ASP A 293 -10.85 5.94 -1.70
CA ASP A 293 -10.71 6.45 -0.34
C ASP A 293 -9.77 7.68 -0.35
N LEU A 294 -9.20 8.05 0.80
CA LEU A 294 -8.12 9.04 0.81
C LEU A 294 -6.83 8.37 0.29
N ILE A 295 -6.57 8.51 -1.01
CA ILE A 295 -5.52 7.86 -1.80
C ILE A 295 -5.63 6.34 -1.94
N TRP A 296 -6.02 5.62 -0.89
CA TRP A 296 -6.24 4.18 -0.98
C TRP A 296 -7.35 3.84 -1.99
N GLU A 297 -7.19 2.68 -2.62
CA GLU A 297 -8.11 2.15 -3.61
C GLU A 297 -8.63 0.82 -3.08
N GLN A 298 -9.96 0.68 -2.95
CA GLN A 298 -10.56 -0.50 -2.34
C GLN A 298 -11.58 -1.21 -3.25
N TYR A 299 -11.68 -2.53 -3.03
CA TYR A 299 -12.52 -3.47 -3.75
C TYR A 299 -13.21 -4.41 -2.74
N PRO A 300 -14.47 -4.81 -2.94
CA PRO A 300 -15.08 -5.87 -2.13
C PRO A 300 -14.23 -7.15 -2.15
N TYR A 301 -14.11 -7.84 -1.02
CA TYR A 301 -13.39 -9.12 -0.92
C TYR A 301 -14.36 -10.29 -0.70
N PRO A 302 -14.23 -11.43 -1.41
CA PRO A 302 -13.18 -11.76 -2.38
C PRO A 302 -13.31 -10.96 -3.68
N VAL A 303 -12.17 -10.61 -4.27
CA VAL A 303 -12.09 -9.81 -5.50
C VAL A 303 -11.57 -10.67 -6.67
N ALA A 304 -12.20 -10.54 -7.84
CA ALA A 304 -11.73 -11.16 -9.07
C ALA A 304 -10.43 -10.49 -9.56
N LEU A 305 -9.51 -11.29 -10.10
CA LEU A 305 -8.24 -10.77 -10.64
C LEU A 305 -8.49 -9.71 -11.72
N GLU A 306 -9.46 -9.93 -12.61
CA GLU A 306 -9.79 -9.00 -13.70
C GLU A 306 -10.21 -7.61 -13.17
N SER A 307 -10.97 -7.55 -12.07
CA SER A 307 -11.35 -6.29 -11.43
C SER A 307 -10.14 -5.53 -10.90
N LEU A 308 -9.20 -6.24 -10.26
CA LEU A 308 -7.95 -5.64 -9.78
C LEU A 308 -7.07 -5.17 -10.95
N LEU A 309 -6.95 -5.98 -12.00
CA LEU A 309 -6.16 -5.63 -13.19
C LEU A 309 -6.72 -4.38 -13.88
N HIS A 310 -8.05 -4.30 -14.03
CA HIS A 310 -8.70 -3.12 -14.60
C HIS A 310 -8.44 -1.87 -13.76
N GLY A 311 -8.73 -1.91 -12.46
CA GLY A 311 -8.59 -0.75 -11.57
C GLY A 311 -7.14 -0.26 -11.39
N ASN A 312 -6.14 -1.14 -11.57
CA ASN A 312 -4.71 -0.80 -11.49
C ASN A 312 -4.02 -0.61 -12.85
N SER A 313 -4.80 -0.62 -13.95
CA SER A 313 -4.28 -0.46 -15.30
C SER A 313 -3.78 0.95 -15.56
N ALA A 314 -2.83 1.10 -16.50
CA ALA A 314 -2.38 2.40 -16.95
C ALA A 314 -3.52 3.19 -17.62
N GLU A 315 -4.39 2.51 -18.37
CA GLU A 315 -5.56 3.12 -19.01
C GLU A 315 -6.49 3.75 -17.96
N PHE A 316 -6.87 3.00 -16.92
CA PHE A 316 -7.74 3.50 -15.86
C PHE A 316 -7.10 4.67 -15.08
N ALA A 317 -5.79 4.63 -14.86
CA ALA A 317 -5.07 5.69 -14.17
C ALA A 317 -4.91 6.96 -15.02
N LEU A 318 -4.63 6.82 -16.32
CA LEU A 318 -4.25 7.94 -17.20
C LEU A 318 -5.44 8.58 -17.93
N THR A 319 -6.63 7.98 -17.84
CA THR A 319 -7.85 8.55 -18.43
C THR A 319 -8.79 9.07 -17.34
N PRO A 320 -9.48 10.22 -17.56
CA PRO A 320 -10.46 10.71 -16.60
C PRO A 320 -11.62 9.73 -16.41
N GLN A 321 -11.82 9.28 -15.18
CA GLN A 321 -12.88 8.34 -14.82
C GLN A 321 -14.07 9.09 -14.21
N PRO A 322 -15.31 8.91 -14.69
CA PRO A 322 -16.50 9.41 -13.98
C PRO A 322 -16.56 8.85 -12.57
N VAL A 323 -16.98 9.69 -11.61
CA VAL A 323 -17.19 9.27 -10.22
C VAL A 323 -18.58 9.63 -9.73
N LYS A 324 -19.10 8.78 -8.84
CA LYS A 324 -20.29 9.08 -8.04
C LYS A 324 -19.86 9.32 -6.60
N ALA A 325 -20.19 10.49 -6.04
CA ALA A 325 -19.95 10.77 -4.63
C ALA A 325 -20.77 9.82 -3.74
N LEU A 326 -20.16 9.37 -2.65
CA LEU A 326 -20.80 8.60 -1.59
C LEU A 326 -21.25 9.59 -0.51
N VAL A 327 -22.56 9.76 -0.35
CA VAL A 327 -23.15 10.73 0.59
C VAL A 327 -24.16 10.01 1.49
N PRO A 328 -23.87 9.86 2.81
CA PRO A 328 -22.60 10.22 3.47
C PRO A 328 -21.41 9.38 2.95
N PRO A 329 -20.15 9.82 3.19
CA PRO A 329 -18.98 9.00 2.89
C PRO A 329 -19.09 7.62 3.53
N MET A 330 -18.60 6.60 2.82
CA MET A 330 -18.61 5.22 3.30
C MET A 330 -17.58 5.06 4.42
N ALA A 331 -18.03 4.63 5.60
CA ALA A 331 -17.14 4.34 6.72
C ALA A 331 -16.11 3.25 6.33
N PRO A 332 -14.90 3.26 6.93
CA PRO A 332 -13.90 2.20 6.77
C PRO A 332 -14.49 0.81 6.97
N ARG A 333 -14.07 -0.13 6.12
CA ARG A 333 -14.52 -1.52 6.10
C ARG A 333 -13.35 -2.47 6.24
N ASP A 334 -13.61 -3.65 6.80
CA ASP A 334 -12.60 -4.69 6.95
C ASP A 334 -12.73 -5.80 5.89
N ASP A 335 -13.89 -5.91 5.22
CA ASP A 335 -14.22 -6.93 4.22
C ASP A 335 -13.85 -6.53 2.79
N VAL A 336 -12.72 -5.84 2.65
CA VAL A 336 -12.26 -5.23 1.41
C VAL A 336 -10.79 -5.53 1.14
N TRP A 337 -10.44 -5.64 -0.15
CA TRP A 337 -9.08 -5.59 -0.63
C TRP A 337 -8.70 -4.12 -0.80
N ILE A 338 -7.74 -3.64 -0.01
CA ILE A 338 -7.20 -2.28 -0.09
C ILE A 338 -5.80 -2.36 -0.68
N ASN A 339 -5.49 -1.54 -1.68
CA ASN A 339 -4.19 -1.58 -2.32
C ASN A 339 -3.62 -0.21 -2.74
N LYS A 340 -2.34 -0.23 -3.08
CA LYS A 340 -1.68 0.87 -3.77
C LYS A 340 -0.49 0.39 -4.61
N THR A 341 -0.46 0.82 -5.87
CA THR A 341 0.73 0.74 -6.74
C THR A 341 1.64 1.95 -6.54
N GLY A 342 2.95 1.73 -6.73
CA GLY A 342 3.95 2.79 -6.71
C GLY A 342 5.09 2.51 -7.69
N SER A 343 5.50 3.51 -8.46
CA SER A 343 6.64 3.39 -9.38
C SER A 343 7.44 4.68 -9.42
N THR A 344 8.72 4.54 -9.70
CA THR A 344 9.60 5.59 -10.21
C THR A 344 10.24 5.08 -11.51
N ASN A 345 11.22 5.79 -12.07
CA ASN A 345 11.90 5.32 -13.29
C ASN A 345 12.61 3.98 -13.07
N GLY A 346 13.18 3.77 -11.89
CA GLY A 346 14.01 2.61 -11.57
C GLY A 346 13.39 1.61 -10.61
N PHE A 347 12.17 1.86 -10.11
CA PHE A 347 11.57 1.05 -9.05
C PHE A 347 10.11 0.72 -9.33
N GLY A 348 9.71 -0.45 -8.86
CA GLY A 348 8.35 -0.94 -8.91
C GLY A 348 7.92 -1.50 -7.56
N ALA A 349 6.85 -0.93 -7.02
CA ALA A 349 6.30 -1.31 -5.73
C ALA A 349 4.80 -1.58 -5.82
N TYR A 350 4.33 -2.46 -4.92
CA TYR A 350 2.93 -2.76 -4.73
C TYR A 350 2.68 -3.18 -3.28
N ILE A 351 1.60 -2.69 -2.71
CA ILE A 351 1.11 -3.15 -1.40
C ILE A 351 -0.38 -3.43 -1.49
N ALA A 352 -0.82 -4.47 -0.78
CA ALA A 352 -2.24 -4.77 -0.61
C ALA A 352 -2.50 -5.49 0.71
N PHE A 353 -3.71 -5.35 1.24
CA PHE A 353 -4.13 -6.04 2.46
C PHE A 353 -5.64 -6.21 2.51
N VAL A 354 -6.08 -7.17 3.34
CA VAL A 354 -7.48 -7.48 3.62
C VAL A 354 -7.65 -7.54 5.14
N PRO A 355 -8.16 -6.47 5.79
CA PRO A 355 -8.16 -6.38 7.25
C PRO A 355 -8.88 -7.54 7.95
N ALA A 356 -10.08 -7.91 7.51
CA ALA A 356 -10.88 -8.97 8.12
C ALA A 356 -10.20 -10.35 8.06
N ARG A 357 -9.30 -10.56 7.09
CA ARG A 357 -8.56 -11.82 6.90
C ARG A 357 -7.16 -11.76 7.50
N LYS A 358 -6.70 -10.58 7.92
CA LYS A 358 -5.31 -10.32 8.33
C LYS A 358 -4.32 -10.87 7.30
N LEU A 359 -4.61 -10.56 6.04
CA LEU A 359 -3.78 -10.89 4.89
C LEU A 359 -3.15 -9.61 4.38
N GLY A 360 -1.86 -9.68 4.04
CA GLY A 360 -1.13 -8.51 3.54
C GLY A 360 0.05 -8.92 2.69
N ILE A 361 0.38 -8.09 1.71
CA ILE A 361 1.54 -8.27 0.86
C ILE A 361 2.22 -6.94 0.58
N VAL A 362 3.54 -6.96 0.64
CA VAL A 362 4.44 -5.91 0.21
C VAL A 362 5.34 -6.47 -0.87
N ILE A 363 5.47 -5.79 -2.00
CA ILE A 363 6.43 -6.12 -3.06
C ILE A 363 7.20 -4.84 -3.39
N LEU A 364 8.52 -4.85 -3.16
CA LEU A 364 9.43 -3.75 -3.50
C LEU A 364 10.52 -4.27 -4.43
N ALA A 365 10.65 -3.69 -5.62
CA ALA A 365 11.64 -4.10 -6.61
C ALA A 365 12.42 -2.90 -7.14
N ASN A 366 13.72 -3.12 -7.40
CA ASN A 366 14.59 -2.12 -8.02
C ASN A 366 14.54 -2.15 -9.56
N LYS A 367 13.33 -2.35 -10.09
CA LYS A 367 13.00 -2.19 -11.51
C LYS A 367 11.53 -1.81 -11.67
N ASN A 368 11.21 -0.88 -12.56
CA ASN A 368 9.83 -0.54 -12.87
C ASN A 368 9.22 -1.53 -13.89
N TYR A 369 8.69 -2.65 -13.38
CA TYR A 369 7.98 -3.69 -14.18
C TYR A 369 6.46 -3.50 -14.15
N PRO A 370 5.67 -4.08 -15.08
CA PRO A 370 4.25 -3.72 -15.25
C PRO A 370 3.36 -3.92 -14.01
N ASN A 371 2.43 -3.00 -13.75
CA ASN A 371 1.46 -3.10 -12.63
C ASN A 371 0.64 -4.40 -12.68
N ALA A 372 0.19 -4.81 -13.87
CA ALA A 372 -0.60 -6.03 -14.05
C ALA A 372 0.10 -7.27 -13.45
N VAL A 373 1.42 -7.34 -13.59
CA VAL A 373 2.24 -8.44 -13.05
C VAL A 373 2.30 -8.37 -11.53
N ARG A 374 2.50 -7.17 -10.96
CA ARG A 374 2.50 -6.95 -9.51
C ARG A 374 1.18 -7.38 -8.87
N VAL A 375 0.08 -6.95 -9.49
CA VAL A 375 -1.28 -7.22 -9.02
C VAL A 375 -1.62 -8.70 -9.13
N ALA A 376 -1.33 -9.33 -10.27
CA ALA A 376 -1.58 -10.77 -10.45
C ALA A 376 -0.77 -11.63 -9.48
N LEU A 377 0.50 -11.26 -9.25
CA LEU A 377 1.35 -11.92 -8.27
C LEU A 377 0.77 -11.83 -6.86
N ALA A 378 0.36 -10.62 -6.45
CA ALA A 378 -0.25 -10.41 -5.14
C ALA A 378 -1.58 -11.14 -4.97
N HIS A 379 -2.46 -11.08 -5.98
CA HIS A 379 -3.74 -11.77 -5.97
C HIS A 379 -3.55 -13.28 -5.84
N ARG A 380 -2.64 -13.87 -6.63
CA ARG A 380 -2.30 -15.30 -6.55
C ARG A 380 -1.83 -15.71 -5.16
N ILE A 381 -0.87 -14.98 -4.59
CA ILE A 381 -0.31 -15.32 -3.28
C ILE A 381 -1.37 -15.17 -2.19
N LEU A 382 -2.07 -14.04 -2.12
CA LEU A 382 -3.05 -13.81 -1.05
C LEU A 382 -4.27 -14.75 -1.16
N THR A 383 -4.75 -15.06 -2.37
CA THR A 383 -5.85 -16.02 -2.56
C THR A 383 -5.45 -17.44 -2.15
N ALA A 384 -4.22 -17.85 -2.46
CA ALA A 384 -3.73 -19.16 -2.05
C ALA A 384 -3.56 -19.26 -0.52
N LEU A 385 -3.11 -18.19 0.14
CA LEU A 385 -3.02 -18.13 1.60
C LEU A 385 -4.37 -18.09 2.29
N ASP A 386 -5.39 -17.47 1.67
CA ASP A 386 -6.74 -17.42 2.24
C ASP A 386 -7.51 -18.74 2.17
N SER A 387 -7.05 -19.64 1.28
CA SER A 387 -7.64 -20.95 1.05
C SER A 387 -7.05 -22.06 1.95
N GLN A 388 -6.06 -21.71 2.79
CA GLN A 388 -5.44 -22.58 3.79
C GLN A 388 -6.10 -22.35 5.16
#